data_AF-A0A0D6M7L9-F1
#
_entry.id   AF-A0A0D6M7L9-F1
#
_cell.length_a   1.000
_cell.length_b   1.000
_cell.length_c   1.000
_cell.angle_alpha   90.00
_cell.angle_beta   90.00
_cell.angle_gamma   90.00
#
_symmetry.space_group_name_H-M   'P 1'
#
loop_
_entity.id
_entity.type
_entity.pdbx_description
1 polymer ?
#
loop_
_entity_poly.entity_id
_entity_poly.type
_entity_poly.pdbx_seq_one_letter_code
_entity_poly.pdbx_strand_id
1 'polypeptide(L)'
;MAPVAARLGLTALLVVRFFQGLAYSADFAAIGLVCVRWAPLSETAIYIAFLTSFTPISAIITNAVTGYLCSSSLGWKSSYYLHGTFGAIAFLLWFFYYTDKPEISSRVSEKELKHIQARSIVTIICICVPKMDIFQKDKSAEHIEHKKDVPYKDLLTSPAILCVWFNAFCEMSAMILLSTYSPTYFRNVFGFKVETTGLLVSLTTVAQLPCKLVAGLASDRIKQVFHLHFFQFWQR
;
A
#
# COMPACT_ATOMS: atom_id res chain seq x y z
N MET A 1 7.67 -17.86 -13.65
CA MET A 1 6.56 -18.77 -14.00
C MET A 1 5.83 -18.38 -15.28
N ALA A 2 5.54 -17.10 -15.53
CA ALA A 2 4.78 -16.67 -16.71
C ALA A 2 5.35 -17.09 -18.09
N PRO A 3 6.67 -17.07 -18.37
CA PRO A 3 7.20 -17.53 -19.65
C PRO A 3 7.00 -19.02 -19.93
N VAL A 4 6.96 -19.84 -18.86
CA VAL A 4 6.72 -21.29 -18.97
C VAL A 4 5.23 -21.55 -19.21
N ALA A 5 4.36 -20.89 -18.44
CA ALA A 5 2.91 -20.96 -18.62
C ALA A 5 2.46 -20.51 -20.02
N ALA A 6 3.09 -19.47 -20.58
CA ALA A 6 2.82 -19.01 -21.93
C ALA A 6 3.11 -20.06 -23.01
N ARG A 7 4.05 -21.00 -22.77
CA ARG A 7 4.31 -22.12 -23.70
C ARG A 7 3.29 -23.24 -23.58
N LEU A 8 2.70 -23.41 -22.39
CA LEU A 8 1.68 -24.43 -22.10
C LEU A 8 0.28 -24.04 -22.60
N GLY A 9 0.09 -22.79 -23.03
CA GLY A 9 -1.14 -22.28 -23.63
C GLY A 9 -1.86 -21.25 -22.76
N LEU A 10 -2.97 -20.73 -23.30
CA LEU A 10 -3.73 -19.63 -22.68
C LEU A 10 -4.28 -20.01 -21.29
N THR A 11 -4.81 -21.22 -21.13
CA THR A 11 -5.38 -21.68 -19.86
C THR A 11 -4.34 -21.66 -18.74
N ALA A 12 -3.13 -22.19 -18.98
CA ALA A 12 -2.05 -22.16 -18.01
C ALA A 12 -1.64 -20.72 -17.65
N LEU A 13 -1.61 -19.82 -18.63
CA LEU A 13 -1.33 -18.41 -18.40
C LEU A 13 -2.41 -17.74 -17.54
N LEU A 14 -3.70 -18.01 -17.79
CA LEU A 14 -4.82 -17.48 -17.01
C LEU A 14 -4.77 -17.96 -15.56
N VAL A 15 -4.49 -19.25 -15.33
CA VAL A 15 -4.34 -19.82 -13.98
C VAL A 15 -3.20 -19.13 -13.23
N VAL A 16 -2.03 -18.98 -13.85
CA VAL A 16 -0.91 -18.27 -13.21
C VAL A 16 -1.27 -16.82 -12.91
N ARG A 17 -1.98 -16.12 -13.81
CA ARG A 17 -2.40 -14.73 -13.60
C ARG A 17 -3.40 -14.58 -12.45
N PHE A 18 -4.32 -15.54 -12.30
CA PHE A 18 -5.24 -15.57 -11.17
C PHE A 18 -4.50 -15.64 -9.83
N PHE A 19 -3.54 -16.55 -9.70
CA PHE A 19 -2.74 -16.66 -8.47
C PHE A 19 -1.85 -15.43 -8.22
N GLN A 20 -1.32 -14.81 -9.27
CA GLN A 20 -0.59 -13.55 -9.15
C GLN A 20 -1.49 -12.43 -8.58
N GLY A 21 -2.75 -12.35 -9.04
CA GLY A 21 -3.71 -11.39 -8.52
C GLY A 21 -4.08 -11.64 -7.06
N LEU A 22 -4.31 -12.91 -6.70
CA LEU A 22 -4.61 -13.30 -5.32
C LEU A 22 -3.46 -12.92 -4.37
N ALA A 23 -2.21 -13.23 -4.74
CA ALA A 23 -1.04 -12.86 -3.96
C ALA A 23 -0.91 -11.34 -3.81
N TYR A 24 -1.06 -10.59 -4.90
CA TYR A 24 -0.98 -9.12 -4.89
C TYR A 24 -2.04 -8.46 -3.99
N SER A 25 -3.23 -9.07 -3.87
CA SER A 25 -4.27 -8.54 -2.98
C SER A 25 -3.92 -8.62 -1.49
N ALA A 26 -3.14 -9.65 -1.09
CA ALA A 26 -2.72 -9.83 0.29
C ALA A 26 -1.75 -8.73 0.76
N ASP A 27 -1.00 -8.13 -0.16
CA ASP A 27 -0.03 -7.07 0.14
C ASP A 27 -0.71 -5.84 0.80
N PHE A 28 -1.88 -5.44 0.31
CA PHE A 28 -2.60 -4.28 0.87
C PHE A 28 -3.13 -4.56 2.29
N ALA A 29 -3.54 -5.79 2.57
CA ALA A 29 -3.94 -6.19 3.92
C ALA A 29 -2.74 -6.19 4.88
N ALA A 30 -1.58 -6.67 4.42
CA ALA A 30 -0.33 -6.65 5.18
C ALA A 30 0.11 -5.21 5.50
N ILE A 31 0.06 -4.30 4.52
CA ILE A 31 0.36 -2.87 4.75
C ILE A 31 -0.55 -2.30 5.84
N GLY A 32 -1.85 -2.61 5.80
CA GLY A 32 -2.79 -2.19 6.84
C GLY A 32 -2.40 -2.70 8.24
N LEU A 33 -2.04 -3.98 8.36
CA LEU A 33 -1.64 -4.58 9.63
C LEU A 33 -0.32 -3.98 10.16
N VAL A 34 0.67 -3.77 9.28
CA VAL A 34 1.95 -3.14 9.64
C VAL A 34 1.69 -1.73 10.16
N CYS A 35 0.87 -0.93 9.46
CA CYS A 35 0.51 0.42 9.90
C CYS A 35 -0.13 0.43 11.29
N VAL A 36 -1.06 -0.49 11.57
CA VAL A 36 -1.73 -0.57 12.88
C VAL A 36 -0.76 -0.86 14.01
N ARG A 37 0.27 -1.69 13.76
CA ARG A 37 1.22 -2.14 14.79
C ARG A 37 2.45 -1.24 14.94
N TRP A 38 2.92 -0.64 13.85
CA TRP A 38 4.21 0.04 13.78
C TRP A 38 4.11 1.56 13.58
N ALA A 39 2.97 2.09 13.11
CA ALA A 39 2.83 3.53 12.90
C ALA A 39 2.32 4.24 14.16
N PRO A 40 2.91 5.37 14.57
CA PRO A 40 2.31 6.22 15.59
C PRO A 40 1.03 6.89 15.02
N LEU A 41 0.00 7.05 15.87
CA LEU A 41 -1.33 7.54 15.46
C LEU A 41 -1.32 8.94 14.82
N SER A 42 -0.32 9.75 15.15
CA SER A 42 -0.14 11.11 14.64
C SER A 42 0.46 11.19 13.24
N GLU A 43 1.08 10.11 12.77
CA GLU A 43 1.85 10.06 11.52
C GLU A 43 1.39 8.89 10.65
N THR A 44 0.15 8.43 10.86
CA THR A 44 -0.38 7.28 10.15
C THR A 44 -0.51 7.55 8.65
N ALA A 45 -0.84 8.79 8.22
CA ALA A 45 -0.98 9.08 6.81
C ALA A 45 0.36 9.11 6.07
N ILE A 46 1.41 9.71 6.65
CA ILE A 46 2.75 9.70 6.06
C ILE A 46 3.34 8.28 6.06
N TYR A 47 3.07 7.49 7.10
CA TYR A 47 3.52 6.09 7.15
C TYR A 47 2.87 5.24 6.05
N ILE A 48 1.55 5.38 5.83
CA ILE A 48 0.84 4.73 4.72
C ILE A 48 1.38 5.25 3.37
N ALA A 49 1.59 6.56 3.23
CA ALA A 49 2.13 7.15 2.00
C ALA A 49 3.51 6.57 1.66
N PHE A 50 4.37 6.41 2.67
CA PHE A 50 5.69 5.80 2.51
C PHE A 50 5.58 4.32 2.13
N LEU A 51 4.83 3.51 2.90
CA LEU A 51 4.67 2.09 2.63
C LEU A 51 4.06 1.81 1.27
N THR A 52 3.16 2.65 0.79
CA THR A 52 2.53 2.51 -0.54
C THR A 52 3.31 3.19 -1.67
N SER A 53 4.43 3.86 -1.38
CA SER A 53 5.30 4.46 -2.40
C SER A 53 6.10 3.41 -3.18
N PHE A 54 6.14 2.16 -2.71
CA PHE A 54 6.75 1.06 -3.47
C PHE A 54 6.12 0.87 -4.86
N THR A 55 4.83 1.18 -5.05
CA THR A 55 4.13 0.99 -6.33
C THR A 55 4.75 1.86 -7.43
N PRO A 56 4.81 3.20 -7.31
CA PRO A 56 5.50 4.02 -8.32
C PRO A 56 7.01 3.74 -8.38
N ILE A 57 7.71 3.51 -7.26
CA ILE A 57 9.16 3.22 -7.27
C ILE A 57 9.46 1.95 -8.08
N SER A 58 8.72 0.88 -7.81
CA SER A 58 8.87 -0.38 -8.55
C SER A 58 8.55 -0.16 -10.02
N ALA A 59 7.43 0.47 -10.36
CA ALA A 59 7.05 0.74 -11.74
C ALA A 59 8.16 1.49 -12.52
N ILE A 60 8.79 2.50 -11.93
CA ILE A 60 9.90 3.25 -12.56
C ILE A 60 11.03 2.30 -12.96
N ILE A 61 11.49 1.49 -12.00
CA ILE A 61 12.63 0.59 -12.16
C ILE A 61 12.25 -0.56 -13.11
N THR A 62 11.14 -1.24 -12.86
CA THR A 62 10.73 -2.43 -13.60
C THR A 62 10.38 -2.11 -15.04
N ASN A 63 9.72 -0.98 -15.32
CA ASN A 63 9.38 -0.60 -16.70
C ASN A 63 10.63 -0.21 -17.50
N ALA A 64 11.57 0.53 -16.90
CA ALA A 64 12.83 0.88 -17.56
C ALA A 64 13.67 -0.36 -17.87
N VAL A 65 13.87 -1.22 -16.86
CA VAL A 65 14.64 -2.47 -16.99
C VAL A 65 13.97 -3.42 -17.99
N THR A 66 12.64 -3.56 -17.92
CA THR A 66 11.89 -4.42 -18.86
C THR A 66 11.96 -3.88 -20.28
N GLY A 67 11.82 -2.56 -20.48
CA GLY A 67 11.95 -1.93 -21.78
C GLY A 67 13.30 -2.23 -22.45
N TYR A 68 14.39 -2.06 -21.70
CA TYR A 68 15.74 -2.38 -22.17
C TYR A 68 15.92 -3.87 -22.48
N LEU A 69 15.52 -4.76 -21.56
CA LEU A 69 15.65 -6.21 -21.74
C LEU A 69 14.84 -6.74 -22.92
N CYS A 70 13.65 -6.17 -23.17
CA CYS A 70 12.80 -6.58 -24.29
C CYS A 70 13.43 -6.28 -25.66
N SER A 71 14.20 -5.20 -25.78
CA SER A 71 14.94 -4.87 -27.01
C SER A 71 16.27 -5.59 -27.16
N SER A 72 16.83 -6.09 -26.05
CA SER A 72 18.08 -6.85 -26.08
C SER A 72 17.91 -8.25 -26.70
N SER A 73 19.02 -8.88 -27.06
CA SER A 73 19.04 -10.28 -27.56
C SER A 73 18.49 -11.31 -26.56
N LEU A 74 18.35 -10.96 -25.27
CA LEU A 74 17.78 -11.81 -24.23
C LEU A 74 16.24 -11.89 -24.32
N GLY A 75 15.62 -10.92 -24.98
CA GLY A 75 14.17 -10.82 -25.19
C GLY A 75 13.35 -10.69 -23.91
N TRP A 76 12.02 -10.61 -24.08
CA TRP A 76 11.07 -10.34 -23.01
C TRP A 76 11.06 -11.38 -21.86
N LYS A 77 11.43 -12.64 -22.15
CA LYS A 77 11.42 -13.72 -21.15
C LYS A 77 12.40 -13.46 -20.02
N SER A 78 13.52 -12.81 -20.32
CA SER A 78 14.57 -12.48 -19.36
C SER A 78 14.07 -11.55 -18.25
N SER A 79 13.21 -10.58 -18.58
CA SER A 79 12.60 -9.67 -17.61
C SER A 79 11.84 -10.43 -16.52
N TYR A 80 11.04 -11.44 -16.88
CA TYR A 80 10.29 -12.23 -15.91
C TYR A 80 11.18 -13.04 -14.97
N TYR A 81 12.30 -13.57 -15.46
CA TYR A 81 13.25 -14.30 -14.60
C TYR A 81 13.99 -13.34 -13.67
N LEU A 82 14.45 -12.19 -14.17
CA LEU A 82 15.13 -11.19 -13.36
C LEU A 82 14.25 -10.69 -12.20
N HIS A 83 13.01 -10.30 -12.50
CA HIS A 83 12.08 -9.77 -11.50
C HIS A 83 11.64 -10.87 -10.52
N GLY A 84 11.47 -12.11 -11.00
CA GLY A 84 11.15 -13.26 -10.15
C GLY A 84 12.26 -13.59 -9.16
N THR A 85 13.51 -13.60 -9.61
CA THR A 85 14.68 -13.84 -8.74
C THR A 85 14.85 -12.73 -7.73
N PHE A 86 14.72 -11.47 -8.15
CA PHE A 86 14.77 -10.32 -7.23
C PHE A 86 13.67 -10.42 -6.16
N GLY A 87 12.44 -10.74 -6.55
CA GLY A 87 11.33 -10.95 -5.62
C GLY A 87 11.58 -12.07 -4.62
N ALA A 88 12.17 -13.19 -5.05
CA ALA A 88 12.55 -14.29 -4.15
C ALA A 88 13.61 -13.87 -3.12
N ILE A 89 14.63 -13.12 -3.54
CA ILE A 89 15.66 -12.59 -2.64
C ILE A 89 15.05 -11.60 -1.64
N ALA A 90 14.21 -10.68 -2.12
CA ALA A 90 13.52 -9.71 -1.27
C ALA A 90 12.60 -10.39 -0.24
N PHE A 91 11.89 -11.45 -0.63
CA PHE A 91 11.08 -12.25 0.28
C PHE A 91 11.93 -12.95 1.34
N LEU A 92 13.07 -13.56 0.98
CA LEU A 92 13.96 -14.18 1.95
C LEU A 92 14.50 -13.15 2.95
N LEU A 93 14.91 -11.97 2.49
CA LEU A 93 15.31 -10.88 3.37
C LEU A 93 14.16 -10.49 4.31
N TRP A 94 12.96 -10.25 3.78
CA TRP A 94 11.81 -9.92 4.62
C TRP A 94 11.51 -11.01 5.66
N PHE A 95 11.55 -12.28 5.25
CA PHE A 95 11.31 -13.42 6.14
C PHE A 95 12.28 -13.50 7.32
N PHE A 96 13.56 -13.17 7.11
CA PHE A 96 14.57 -13.19 8.18
C PHE A 96 14.65 -11.91 9.00
N TYR A 97 14.27 -10.75 8.44
CA TYR A 97 14.44 -9.46 9.11
C TYR A 97 13.15 -8.90 9.73
N TYR A 98 11.98 -9.19 9.16
CA TYR A 98 10.71 -8.64 9.61
C TYR A 98 10.26 -9.26 10.94
N THR A 99 9.61 -8.46 11.78
CA THR A 99 9.05 -8.90 13.06
C THR A 99 7.67 -8.28 13.22
N ASP A 100 6.71 -9.10 13.63
CA ASP A 100 5.30 -8.69 13.75
C ASP A 100 5.06 -7.62 14.82
N LYS A 101 5.77 -7.74 15.96
CA LYS A 101 5.57 -6.86 17.13
C LYS A 101 6.81 -5.99 17.36
N PRO A 102 6.66 -4.66 17.50
CA PRO A 102 7.79 -3.78 17.79
C PRO A 102 8.43 -4.08 19.15
N GLU A 103 7.66 -4.61 20.12
CA GLU A 103 8.09 -4.95 21.48
C GLU A 103 9.12 -6.07 21.55
N ILE A 104 9.06 -7.00 20.60
CA ILE A 104 9.92 -8.20 20.53
C ILE A 104 11.15 -7.91 19.65
N SER A 105 11.13 -6.79 18.92
CA SER A 105 12.20 -6.43 18.01
C SER A 105 13.40 -5.89 18.78
N SER A 106 14.53 -6.58 18.68
CA SER A 106 15.82 -6.10 19.21
C SER A 106 16.35 -4.83 18.52
N ARG A 107 15.70 -4.40 17.43
CA ARG A 107 16.09 -3.25 16.61
C ARG A 107 15.33 -1.97 16.95
N VAL A 108 14.33 -2.04 17.83
CA VAL A 108 13.54 -0.87 18.24
C VAL A 108 14.08 -0.35 19.57
N SER A 109 14.44 0.93 19.62
CA SER A 109 14.89 1.55 20.87
C SER A 109 13.72 1.72 21.84
N GLU A 110 13.96 1.68 23.15
CA GLU A 110 12.93 1.96 24.16
C GLU A 110 12.25 3.33 23.96
N LYS A 111 12.98 4.33 23.45
CA LYS A 111 12.43 5.66 23.13
C LYS A 111 11.43 5.59 21.97
N GLU A 112 11.75 4.83 20.93
CA GLU A 112 10.90 4.61 19.77
C GLU A 112 9.68 3.78 20.13
N LEU A 113 9.87 2.72 20.92
CA LEU A 113 8.78 1.89 21.43
C LEU A 113 7.79 2.74 22.24
N LYS A 114 8.32 3.57 23.14
CA LYS A 114 7.50 4.55 23.88
C LYS A 114 6.81 5.52 22.94
N HIS A 115 7.43 5.99 21.85
CA HIS A 115 6.76 6.88 20.90
C HIS A 115 5.60 6.20 20.15
N ILE A 116 5.80 4.96 19.71
CA ILE A 116 4.78 4.13 19.05
C ILE A 116 3.60 3.87 20.02
N GLN A 117 3.90 3.56 21.28
CA GLN A 117 2.89 3.25 22.31
C GLN A 117 2.26 4.49 22.98
N ALA A 118 2.98 5.61 23.12
CA ALA A 118 2.58 6.76 23.94
C ALA A 118 1.31 7.46 23.46
N ARG A 119 0.95 7.34 22.18
CA ARG A 119 -0.27 7.96 21.65
C ARG A 119 -1.50 7.05 21.70
N SER A 120 -1.34 5.76 21.96
CA SER A 120 -2.46 4.87 22.30
C SER A 120 -3.07 5.21 23.68
N ILE A 121 -2.43 6.06 24.49
CA ILE A 121 -2.84 6.46 25.86
C ILE A 121 -3.36 7.93 25.90
N VAL A 122 -3.96 8.46 24.83
CA VAL A 122 -4.78 9.71 24.93
C VAL A 122 -6.22 9.40 25.42
N THR A 123 -6.44 8.18 25.92
CA THR A 123 -7.70 7.74 26.55
C THR A 123 -8.04 8.48 27.85
N ILE A 124 -7.10 9.20 28.48
CA ILE A 124 -7.37 9.91 29.75
C ILE A 124 -8.23 11.19 29.54
N ILE A 125 -8.33 11.75 28.32
CA ILE A 125 -9.19 12.93 28.05
C ILE A 125 -10.59 12.52 27.51
N CYS A 126 -10.87 11.22 27.35
CA CYS A 126 -12.15 10.74 26.79
C CYS A 126 -13.27 10.51 27.83
N ILE A 127 -13.13 10.97 29.08
CA ILE A 127 -14.19 10.77 30.10
C ILE A 127 -15.47 11.59 29.77
N CYS A 128 -15.41 12.57 28.88
CA CYS A 128 -16.52 13.51 28.67
C CYS A 128 -17.36 13.31 27.38
N VAL A 129 -16.97 12.48 26.40
CA VAL A 129 -17.71 12.36 25.10
C VAL A 129 -18.22 10.93 24.85
N PRO A 130 -19.47 10.60 25.23
CA PRO A 130 -19.97 9.22 25.28
C PRO A 130 -20.27 8.56 23.92
N LYS A 131 -20.06 9.26 22.79
CA LYS A 131 -20.42 8.77 21.44
C LYS A 131 -19.24 8.61 20.48
N MET A 132 -18.04 9.00 20.94
CA MET A 132 -16.78 8.81 20.22
C MET A 132 -15.95 7.67 20.82
N ASP A 133 -16.54 6.85 21.69
CA ASP A 133 -15.85 5.77 22.41
C ASP A 133 -15.59 4.51 21.57
N ILE A 134 -16.28 4.33 20.44
CA ILE A 134 -16.21 3.08 19.67
C ILE A 134 -14.92 2.98 18.83
N PHE A 135 -14.29 4.09 18.46
CA PHE A 135 -13.16 4.06 17.52
C PHE A 135 -11.76 4.00 18.16
N GLN A 136 -11.65 4.21 19.47
CA GLN A 136 -10.36 4.63 20.04
C GLN A 136 -9.82 3.77 21.20
N LYS A 137 -10.62 2.92 21.86
CA LYS A 137 -10.13 2.21 23.04
C LYS A 137 -9.24 0.99 22.75
N ASP A 138 -9.32 0.37 21.57
CA ASP A 138 -8.77 -0.98 21.44
C ASP A 138 -7.98 -1.28 20.16
N LYS A 139 -7.17 -0.34 19.67
CA LYS A 139 -6.29 -0.63 18.52
C LYS A 139 -5.18 -1.65 18.81
N SER A 140 -4.81 -1.88 20.07
CA SER A 140 -3.73 -2.82 20.42
C SER A 140 -4.14 -3.98 21.33
N ALA A 141 -5.28 -3.92 22.03
CA ALA A 141 -5.69 -4.94 23.01
C ALA A 141 -6.90 -5.81 22.58
N GLU A 142 -7.98 -5.25 22.00
CA GLU A 142 -9.12 -6.11 21.57
C GLU A 142 -8.84 -6.93 20.30
N HIS A 143 -7.92 -6.51 19.43
CA HIS A 143 -7.60 -7.29 18.23
C HIS A 143 -6.93 -8.65 18.52
N ILE A 144 -6.53 -8.92 19.77
CA ILE A 144 -5.81 -10.13 20.14
C ILE A 144 -6.65 -11.05 21.06
N GLU A 145 -7.65 -10.55 21.80
CA GLU A 145 -8.31 -11.37 22.83
C GLU A 145 -9.85 -11.46 22.83
N HIS A 146 -10.59 -10.65 22.07
CA HIS A 146 -12.05 -10.77 22.06
C HIS A 146 -12.63 -11.31 20.75
N LYS A 147 -13.04 -12.59 20.84
CA LYS A 147 -13.97 -13.29 19.93
C LYS A 147 -15.38 -12.68 19.99
N LYS A 148 -15.52 -11.36 19.81
CA LYS A 148 -16.80 -10.75 19.45
C LYS A 148 -16.97 -10.95 17.96
N ASP A 149 -18.10 -11.56 17.56
CA ASP A 149 -18.42 -11.73 16.15
C ASP A 149 -18.40 -10.36 15.47
N VAL A 150 -17.48 -10.18 14.52
CA VAL A 150 -17.37 -8.94 13.77
C VAL A 150 -18.69 -8.71 13.04
N PRO A 151 -19.35 -7.55 13.19
CA PRO A 151 -20.66 -7.31 12.60
C PRO A 151 -20.54 -7.06 11.09
N TYR A 152 -20.31 -8.13 10.32
CA TYR A 152 -20.07 -8.07 8.88
C TYR A 152 -21.22 -7.41 8.11
N LYS A 153 -22.47 -7.64 8.54
CA LYS A 153 -23.65 -7.04 7.88
C LYS A 153 -23.70 -5.53 8.03
N ASP A 154 -23.36 -5.03 9.22
CA ASP A 154 -23.36 -3.58 9.48
C ASP A 154 -22.18 -2.90 8.79
N LEU A 155 -21.03 -3.59 8.70
CA LEU A 155 -19.88 -3.13 7.92
C LEU A 155 -20.23 -2.96 6.43
N LEU A 156 -20.91 -3.96 5.85
CA LEU A 156 -21.31 -3.96 4.45
C LEU A 156 -22.42 -2.95 4.11
N THR A 157 -23.22 -2.54 5.10
CA THR A 157 -24.35 -1.62 4.91
C THR A 157 -23.99 -0.18 5.28
N SER A 158 -22.83 0.03 5.92
CA SER A 158 -22.39 1.35 6.36
C SER A 158 -22.07 2.28 5.16
N PRO A 159 -22.69 3.47 5.07
CA PRO A 159 -22.50 4.38 3.94
C PRO A 159 -21.06 4.91 3.85
N ALA A 160 -20.37 5.07 4.99
CA ALA A 160 -18.99 5.52 5.00
C ALA A 160 -18.05 4.48 4.36
N ILE A 161 -18.27 3.20 4.64
CA ILE A 161 -17.45 2.10 4.11
C ILE A 161 -17.72 1.90 2.62
N LEU A 162 -18.99 1.92 2.22
CA LEU A 162 -19.39 1.84 0.82
C LEU A 162 -18.79 2.99 -0.01
N CYS A 163 -18.79 4.21 0.52
CA CYS A 163 -18.18 5.37 -0.14
C CYS A 163 -16.66 5.18 -0.32
N VAL A 164 -15.95 4.72 0.72
CA VAL A 164 -14.51 4.44 0.65
C VAL A 164 -14.19 3.34 -0.37
N TRP A 165 -14.98 2.27 -0.41
CA TRP A 165 -14.80 1.19 -1.39
C TRP A 165 -15.08 1.65 -2.82
N PHE A 166 -16.14 2.42 -3.03
CA PHE A 166 -16.44 2.98 -4.33
C PHE A 166 -15.33 3.92 -4.81
N ASN A 167 -14.83 4.78 -3.92
CA ASN A 167 -13.68 5.65 -4.22
C ASN A 167 -12.44 4.82 -4.58
N ALA A 168 -12.11 3.79 -3.80
CA ALA A 168 -10.97 2.91 -4.06
C ALA A 168 -11.12 2.14 -5.39
N PHE A 169 -12.33 1.68 -5.71
CA PHE A 169 -12.62 1.03 -6.98
C PHE A 169 -12.41 1.98 -8.16
N CYS A 170 -12.93 3.21 -8.08
CA CYS A 170 -12.75 4.22 -9.11
C CYS A 170 -11.27 4.58 -9.30
N GLU A 171 -10.54 4.77 -8.20
CA GLU A 171 -9.10 5.07 -8.21
C GLU A 171 -8.29 3.93 -8.86
N MET A 172 -8.49 2.69 -8.41
CA MET A 172 -7.77 1.53 -8.93
C MET A 172 -8.10 1.28 -10.40
N SER A 173 -9.38 1.40 -10.79
CA SER A 173 -9.80 1.21 -12.18
C SER A 173 -9.17 2.26 -13.10
N ALA A 174 -9.19 3.54 -12.70
CA ALA A 174 -8.58 4.61 -13.46
C ALA A 174 -7.06 4.41 -13.59
N MET A 175 -6.38 4.02 -12.51
CA MET A 175 -4.95 3.75 -12.51
C MET A 175 -4.60 2.60 -13.46
N ILE A 176 -5.29 1.46 -13.35
CA ILE A 176 -5.02 0.27 -14.18
C ILE A 176 -5.28 0.59 -15.66
N LEU A 177 -6.35 1.31 -15.98
CA LEU A 177 -6.66 1.72 -17.34
C LEU A 177 -5.53 2.59 -17.92
N LEU A 178 -5.13 3.64 -17.20
CA LEU A 178 -4.04 4.51 -17.64
C LEU A 178 -2.75 3.72 -17.81
N SER A 179 -2.35 2.88 -16.85
CA SER A 179 -1.13 2.09 -16.95
C SER A 179 -1.14 1.07 -18.09
N THR A 180 -2.30 0.51 -18.42
CA THR A 180 -2.43 -0.50 -19.49
C THR A 180 -2.43 0.12 -20.88
N TYR A 181 -3.15 1.22 -21.06
CA TYR A 181 -3.32 1.84 -22.39
C TYR A 181 -2.27 2.90 -22.72
N SER A 182 -1.61 3.52 -21.73
CA SER A 182 -0.57 4.53 -21.98
C SER A 182 0.57 4.01 -22.87
N PRO A 183 1.18 2.83 -22.60
CA PRO A 183 2.24 2.31 -23.46
C PRO A 183 1.76 2.01 -24.88
N THR A 184 0.55 1.47 -25.02
CA THR A 184 -0.07 1.16 -26.30
C THR A 184 -0.35 2.43 -27.10
N TYR A 185 -0.83 3.49 -26.44
CA TYR A 185 -1.08 4.79 -27.06
C TYR A 185 0.21 5.44 -27.56
N PHE A 186 1.26 5.48 -26.72
CA PHE A 186 2.56 6.02 -27.12
C PHE A 186 3.21 5.25 -28.27
N ARG A 187 3.03 3.92 -28.30
CA ARG A 187 3.54 3.10 -29.40
C ARG A 187 2.74 3.27 -30.69
N ASN A 188 1.42 3.18 -30.61
CA ASN A 188 0.57 3.08 -31.81
C ASN A 188 0.27 4.45 -32.44
N VAL A 189 0.15 5.51 -31.63
CA VAL A 189 -0.20 6.85 -32.12
C VAL A 189 1.06 7.69 -32.39
N PHE A 190 2.00 7.72 -31.44
CA PHE A 190 3.23 8.51 -31.58
C PHE A 190 4.39 7.74 -32.24
N GLY A 191 4.26 6.43 -32.45
CA GLY A 191 5.29 5.63 -33.13
C GLY A 191 6.57 5.43 -32.32
N PHE A 192 6.54 5.65 -31.00
CA PHE A 192 7.75 5.52 -30.18
C PHE A 192 8.22 4.08 -30.05
N LYS A 193 9.55 3.90 -29.98
CA LYS A 193 10.19 2.60 -29.70
C LYS A 193 9.82 2.12 -28.29
N VAL A 194 9.89 0.81 -28.08
CA VAL A 194 9.52 0.15 -26.80
C VAL A 194 10.38 0.66 -25.65
N GLU A 195 11.67 0.89 -25.88
CA GLU A 195 12.60 1.47 -24.88
C GLU A 195 12.16 2.86 -24.43
N THR A 196 11.95 3.78 -25.37
CA THR A 196 11.54 5.16 -25.08
C THR A 196 10.16 5.20 -24.42
N THR A 197 9.25 4.32 -24.86
CA THR A 197 7.92 4.18 -24.25
C THR A 197 8.01 3.73 -22.79
N GLY A 198 8.87 2.74 -22.49
CA GLY A 198 9.13 2.29 -21.12
C GLY A 198 9.64 3.42 -20.23
N LEU A 199 10.61 4.20 -20.73
CA LEU A 199 11.16 5.35 -20.01
C LEU A 199 10.13 6.48 -19.79
N LEU A 200 9.32 6.81 -20.81
CA LEU A 200 8.29 7.83 -20.71
C LEU A 200 7.20 7.46 -19.70
N VAL A 201 6.76 6.20 -19.69
CA VAL A 201 5.79 5.71 -18.71
C VAL A 201 6.38 5.76 -17.30
N SER A 202 7.64 5.32 -17.12
CA SER A 202 8.34 5.49 -15.84
C SER A 202 8.39 6.94 -15.37
N LEU A 203 8.61 7.89 -16.28
CA LEU A 203 8.67 9.32 -15.93
C LEU A 203 7.34 9.83 -15.36
N THR A 204 6.19 9.40 -15.90
CA THR A 204 4.88 9.79 -15.37
C THR A 204 4.68 9.34 -13.92
N THR A 205 5.23 8.18 -13.55
CA THR A 205 5.16 7.67 -12.18
C THR A 205 6.12 8.36 -11.21
N VAL A 206 7.20 9.00 -11.69
CA VAL A 206 8.12 9.80 -10.85
C VAL A 206 7.38 10.99 -10.24
N ALA A 207 6.54 11.68 -11.01
CA ALA A 207 5.78 12.83 -10.53
C ALA A 207 4.80 12.48 -9.40
N GLN A 208 4.35 11.22 -9.32
CA GLN A 208 3.41 10.77 -8.29
C GLN A 208 4.05 10.73 -6.89
N LEU A 209 5.35 10.43 -6.79
CA LEU A 209 6.06 10.26 -5.52
C LEU A 209 6.06 11.51 -4.62
N PRO A 210 6.53 12.68 -5.08
CA PRO A 210 6.53 13.88 -4.25
C PRO A 210 5.10 14.29 -3.87
N CYS A 211 4.15 14.21 -4.81
CA CYS A 211 2.75 14.52 -4.52
C CYS A 211 2.18 13.62 -3.41
N LYS A 212 2.48 12.32 -3.43
CA LYS A 212 2.01 11.36 -2.43
C LYS A 212 2.56 11.65 -1.03
N LEU A 213 3.87 11.93 -0.93
CA LEU A 213 4.52 12.24 0.35
C LEU A 213 4.04 13.58 0.92
N VAL A 214 3.94 14.62 0.08
CA VAL A 214 3.40 15.92 0.50
C VAL A 214 1.95 15.81 0.96
N ALA A 215 1.12 15.04 0.25
CA ALA A 215 -0.26 14.78 0.66
C ALA A 215 -0.34 14.02 1.99
N GLY A 216 0.54 13.04 2.22
CA GLY A 216 0.65 12.33 3.49
C GLY A 216 0.97 13.27 4.65
N LEU A 217 2.01 14.11 4.49
CA LEU A 217 2.40 15.10 5.49
C LEU A 217 1.29 16.14 5.74
N ALA A 218 0.65 16.63 4.68
CA ALA A 218 -0.46 17.57 4.80
C ALA A 218 -1.66 16.94 5.53
N SER A 219 -1.99 15.68 5.23
CA SER A 219 -3.08 14.94 5.86
C SER A 219 -2.87 14.79 7.37
N ASP A 220 -1.66 14.42 7.80
CA ASP A 220 -1.35 14.30 9.23
C ASP A 220 -1.39 15.66 9.94
N ARG A 221 -0.90 16.74 9.30
CA ARG A 221 -1.00 18.09 9.86
C ARG A 221 -2.45 18.57 10.00
N ILE A 222 -3.28 18.34 8.99
CA ILE A 222 -4.70 18.76 9.02
C ILE A 222 -5.47 18.00 10.10
N LYS A 223 -5.23 16.69 10.25
CA LYS A 223 -5.88 15.89 11.31
C LYS A 223 -5.50 16.35 12.71
N GLN A 224 -4.24 16.74 12.93
CA GLN A 224 -3.81 17.31 14.21
C GLN A 224 -4.55 18.62 14.51
N VAL A 225 -4.70 19.50 13.52
CA VAL A 225 -5.44 20.77 13.66
C VAL A 225 -6.93 20.52 13.93
N PHE A 226 -7.56 19.60 13.21
CA PHE A 226 -8.97 19.29 13.39
C PHE A 226 -9.25 18.69 14.79
N HIS A 227 -8.40 17.79 15.27
CA HIS A 227 -8.52 17.26 16.63
C HIS A 227 -8.38 18.36 17.68
N LEU A 228 -7.42 19.29 17.54
CA LEU A 228 -7.22 20.39 18.47
C LEU A 228 -8.43 21.35 18.51
N HIS A 229 -8.95 21.74 17.35
CA HIS A 229 -10.12 22.63 17.27
C HIS A 229 -11.42 21.97 17.72
N PHE A 230 -11.62 20.69 17.39
CA PHE A 230 -12.79 19.94 17.82
C PHE A 230 -12.81 19.75 19.35
N PHE A 231 -11.66 19.48 19.98
CA PHE A 231 -11.53 19.43 21.44
C PHE A 231 -11.79 20.79 22.11
N GLN A 232 -11.27 21.88 21.55
CA GLN A 232 -11.51 23.23 22.07
C GLN A 232 -12.98 23.65 21.95
N PHE A 233 -13.68 23.23 20.90
CA PHE A 233 -15.10 23.51 20.69
C PHE A 233 -15.98 22.79 21.72
N TRP A 234 -15.60 21.59 22.15
CA TRP A 234 -16.37 20.79 23.11
C TRP A 234 -16.07 21.14 24.59
N GLN A 235 -15.05 21.95 24.85
CA GLN A 235 -14.71 22.46 26.19
C GLN A 235 -15.37 23.82 26.52
N ARG A 236 -16.15 24.41 25.60
CA ARG A 236 -16.97 25.59 25.83
C ARG A 236 -18.44 25.22 25.94
#